data_AF-A0A2N5RK52-F1
#
_entry.id   AF-A0A2N5RK52-F1
#
_cell.length_a   1.000
_cell.length_b   1.000
_cell.length_c   1.000
_cell.angle_alpha   90.00
_cell.angle_beta   90.00
_cell.angle_gamma   90.00
#
_symmetry.space_group_name_H-M   'P 1'
#
loop_
_entity.id
_entity.type
_entity.pdbx_description
1 polymer ?
#
loop_
_entity_poly.entity_id
_entity_poly.type
_entity_poly.pdbx_seq_one_letter_code
_entity_poly.pdbx_strand_id
1 'polypeptide(L)'
;MNVLMFFLTMLSAVFYMREDFLFGIFLGVVSLVFLFGAFETSKEKYKAHLFVGSVIVLFFAGMSLLEYSVGFLKPLLGEEKEGLSLGNFILFFEGVVSLFFVFKKRVIG
;
A
#
# COMPACT_ATOMS: atom_id res chain seq x y z
N MET A 1 -2.60 9.36 -12.32
CA MET A 1 -2.08 8.19 -11.58
C MET A 1 -1.97 8.47 -10.10
N ASN A 2 -1.26 9.54 -9.71
CA ASN A 2 -1.22 10.00 -8.31
C ASN A 2 -2.63 10.11 -7.68
N VAL A 3 -3.61 10.66 -8.39
CA VAL A 3 -5.01 10.71 -7.90
C VAL A 3 -5.61 9.32 -7.62
N LEU A 4 -5.38 8.34 -8.49
CA LEU A 4 -5.86 6.97 -8.28
C LEU A 4 -5.20 6.34 -7.05
N MET A 5 -3.87 6.44 -6.96
CA MET A 5 -3.11 5.93 -5.83
C MET A 5 -3.58 6.56 -4.53
N PHE A 6 -3.77 7.89 -4.50
CA PHE A 6 -4.33 8.60 -3.36
C PHE A 6 -5.65 7.98 -2.88
N PHE A 7 -6.61 7.77 -3.77
CA PHE A 7 -7.90 7.19 -3.38
C PHE A 7 -7.78 5.75 -2.91
N LEU A 8 -6.92 4.94 -3.54
CA LEU A 8 -6.68 3.56 -3.11
C LEU A 8 -6.03 3.52 -1.72
N THR A 9 -4.94 4.28 -1.50
CA THR A 9 -4.26 4.32 -0.20
C THR A 9 -5.16 4.87 0.89
N MET A 10 -5.96 5.90 0.59
CA MET A 10 -6.91 6.48 1.54
C MET A 10 -8.03 5.50 1.86
N LEU A 11 -8.50 4.73 0.88
CA LEU A 11 -9.50 3.69 1.11
C LEU A 11 -8.92 2.58 2.00
N SER A 12 -7.72 2.09 1.70
CA SER A 12 -6.98 1.15 2.55
C SER A 12 -6.87 1.68 3.98
N ALA A 13 -6.47 2.94 4.15
CA ALA A 13 -6.37 3.61 5.44
C ALA A 13 -7.68 3.56 6.23
N VAL A 14 -8.81 3.92 5.60
CA VAL A 14 -10.13 3.91 6.25
C VAL A 14 -10.54 2.50 6.71
N PHE A 15 -10.26 1.47 5.92
CA PHE A 15 -10.54 0.09 6.33
C PHE A 15 -9.66 -0.35 7.50
N TYR A 16 -8.37 0.00 7.47
CA TYR A 16 -7.47 -0.32 8.58
C TYR A 16 -7.76 0.43 9.87
N MET A 17 -8.42 1.59 9.86
CA MET A 17 -8.77 2.33 11.09
C MET A 17 -9.52 1.49 12.14
N ARG A 18 -10.26 0.47 11.71
CA ARG A 18 -11.01 -0.43 12.62
C ARG A 18 -10.21 -1.61 13.14
N GLU A 19 -9.15 -2.00 12.45
CA GLU A 19 -8.37 -3.21 12.73
C GLU A 19 -7.04 -2.87 13.37
N ASP A 20 -6.34 -1.91 12.77
CA ASP A 20 -5.11 -1.31 13.29
C ASP A 20 -5.17 0.20 13.04
N PHE A 21 -5.57 0.93 14.07
CA PHE A 21 -5.75 2.38 14.01
C PHE A 21 -4.46 3.13 13.66
N LEU A 22 -3.31 2.68 14.19
CA LEU A 22 -2.03 3.34 13.92
C LEU A 22 -1.60 3.12 12.48
N PHE A 23 -1.76 1.89 11.98
CA PHE A 23 -1.45 1.59 10.59
C PHE A 23 -2.42 2.29 9.62
N GLY A 24 -3.70 2.38 9.98
CA GLY A 24 -4.70 3.18 9.25
C GLY A 24 -4.30 4.66 9.15
N ILE A 25 -3.91 5.31 10.25
CA ILE A 25 -3.40 6.69 10.22
C ILE A 25 -2.17 6.80 9.34
N PHE A 26 -1.23 5.87 9.49
CA PHE A 26 0.00 5.87 8.70
C PHE A 26 -0.29 5.80 7.20
N LEU A 27 -1.15 4.87 6.75
CA LEU A 27 -1.60 4.79 5.35
C LEU A 27 -2.29 6.08 4.91
N GLY A 28 -3.07 6.71 5.80
CA GLY A 28 -3.67 8.02 5.55
C GLY A 28 -2.61 9.10 5.27
N VAL A 29 -1.53 9.15 6.04
CA VAL A 29 -0.39 10.05 5.80
C VAL A 29 0.31 9.71 4.48
N VAL A 30 0.54 8.43 4.19
CA VAL A 30 1.13 7.99 2.91
C VAL A 30 0.27 8.40 1.72
N SER A 31 -1.06 8.36 1.84
CA SER A 31 -1.97 8.80 0.78
C SER A 31 -1.70 10.26 0.36
N LEU A 32 -1.32 11.11 1.31
CA LEU A 32 -1.04 12.53 1.04
C LEU A 32 0.18 12.71 0.13
N VAL A 33 1.15 11.80 0.14
CA VAL A 33 2.28 11.82 -0.80
C VAL A 33 1.77 11.79 -2.25
N PHE A 34 0.77 10.96 -2.53
CA PHE A 34 0.15 10.90 -3.84
C PHE A 34 -0.72 12.14 -4.11
N LEU A 35 -1.44 12.65 -3.12
CA LEU A 35 -2.22 13.88 -3.27
C LEU A 35 -1.34 15.08 -3.64
N PHE A 36 -0.23 15.29 -2.92
CA PHE A 36 0.75 16.33 -3.25
C PHE A 36 1.36 16.11 -4.64
N GLY A 37 1.68 14.87 -4.97
CA GLY A 37 2.14 14.49 -6.31
C GLY A 37 1.12 14.78 -7.42
N ALA A 38 -0.18 14.88 -7.13
CA ALA A 38 -1.19 15.23 -8.13
C ALA A 38 -1.22 16.72 -8.48
N PHE A 39 -0.81 17.59 -7.56
CA PHE A 39 -0.74 19.04 -7.75
C PHE A 39 0.62 19.54 -8.24
N GLU A 40 1.60 18.66 -8.34
CA GLU A 40 2.95 19.01 -8.76
C GLU A 40 3.02 19.31 -10.27
N THR A 41 3.67 20.43 -10.61
CA THR A 41 3.81 20.90 -12.00
C THR A 41 5.09 20.37 -12.66
N SER A 42 6.13 20.08 -11.87
CA SER A 42 7.35 19.45 -12.38
C SER A 42 7.11 17.96 -12.67
N LYS A 43 7.34 17.56 -13.93
CA LYS A 43 7.23 16.14 -14.34
C LYS A 43 8.15 15.22 -13.54
N GLU A 44 9.32 15.69 -13.12
CA GLU A 44 10.26 14.90 -12.33
C GLU A 44 9.74 14.67 -10.91
N LYS A 45 9.30 15.73 -10.25
CA LYS A 45 8.73 15.66 -8.91
C LYS A 45 7.41 14.88 -8.88
N TYR A 46 6.56 15.04 -9.90
CA TYR A 46 5.35 14.22 -10.09
C TYR A 46 5.68 12.72 -10.06
N LYS A 47 6.71 12.33 -10.81
CA LYS A 47 7.18 10.95 -10.90
C LYS A 47 7.86 10.49 -9.61
N ALA A 48 8.53 11.38 -8.89
CA ALA A 48 9.18 11.07 -7.61
C ALA A 48 8.14 10.72 -6.54
N HIS A 49 7.09 11.53 -6.39
CA HIS A 49 5.99 11.23 -5.45
C HIS A 49 5.32 9.90 -5.77
N LEU A 50 5.01 9.65 -7.05
CA LEU A 50 4.42 8.39 -7.47
C LEU A 50 5.34 7.21 -7.14
N PHE A 51 6.64 7.33 -7.37
CA PHE A 51 7.61 6.27 -7.12
C PHE A 51 7.77 5.99 -5.62
N VAL A 52 8.05 7.03 -4.82
CA VAL A 52 8.27 6.89 -3.37
C VAL A 52 7.02 6.32 -2.70
N GLY A 53 5.84 6.87 -3.00
CA GLY A 53 4.59 6.35 -2.48
C GLY A 53 4.35 4.88 -2.87
N SER A 54 4.60 4.53 -4.14
CA SER A 54 4.43 3.14 -4.62
C SER A 54 5.38 2.16 -3.92
N VAL A 55 6.62 2.56 -3.63
CA VAL A 55 7.58 1.73 -2.90
C VAL A 55 7.12 1.49 -1.46
N ILE A 56 6.62 2.53 -0.78
CA ILE A 56 6.10 2.41 0.57
C ILE A 56 4.90 1.45 0.59
N VAL A 57 3.91 1.66 -0.28
CA VAL A 57 2.73 0.80 -0.39
C VAL A 57 3.14 -0.64 -0.67
N LEU A 58 4.07 -0.86 -1.60
CA LEU A 58 4.55 -2.19 -1.94
C LEU A 58 5.22 -2.89 -0.76
N PHE A 59 6.03 -2.16 0.01
CA PHE A 59 6.67 -2.70 1.21
C PHE A 59 5.62 -3.20 2.21
N PHE A 60 4.60 -2.40 2.51
CA PHE A 60 3.56 -2.78 3.46
C PHE A 60 2.62 -3.86 2.95
N ALA A 61 2.27 -3.85 1.66
CA ALA A 61 1.55 -4.96 1.03
C ALA A 61 2.36 -6.26 1.14
N GLY A 62 3.68 -6.20 0.94
CA GLY A 62 4.57 -7.35 1.11
C GLY A 62 4.63 -7.84 2.56
N MET A 63 4.74 -6.92 3.53
CA MET A 63 4.75 -7.26 4.96
C MET A 63 3.43 -7.92 5.39
N SER A 64 2.29 -7.37 5.00
CA SER A 64 0.97 -7.95 5.29
C SER A 64 0.80 -9.33 4.63
N LEU A 65 1.32 -9.52 3.41
CA LEU A 65 1.31 -10.84 2.76
C LEU A 65 2.20 -11.85 3.49
N LEU A 66 3.37 -11.41 3.97
CA LEU A 66 4.27 -12.24 4.77
C LEU A 66 3.62 -12.63 6.09
N GLU A 67 3.01 -11.68 6.80
CA GLU A 67 2.28 -11.92 8.04
C GLU A 67 1.15 -12.94 7.84
N TYR A 68 0.35 -12.77 6.79
CA TYR A 68 -0.67 -13.73 6.41
C TYR A 68 -0.09 -15.13 6.12
N SER A 69 1.05 -15.18 5.43
CA SER A 69 1.74 -16.43 5.09
C SER A 69 2.29 -17.14 6.33
N VAL A 70 2.86 -16.39 7.27
CA VAL A 70 3.32 -16.91 8.57
C VAL A 70 2.13 -17.35 9.43
N GLY A 71 0.96 -16.72 9.27
CA GLY A 71 -0.29 -17.14 9.89
C GLY A 71 -0.70 -18.59 9.59
N PHE A 72 -0.21 -19.20 8.50
CA PHE A 72 -0.42 -20.64 8.25
C PHE A 72 0.38 -21.56 9.19
N LEU A 73 1.41 -21.04 9.86
CA LEU A 73 2.20 -21.77 10.86
C LEU A 73 1.59 -21.67 12.26
N LYS A 74 0.77 -20.64 12.54
CA LYS A 74 0.08 -20.44 13.85
C LYS A 74 -0.73 -21.68 14.31
N PRO A 75 -1.48 -22.39 13.43
CA PRO A 75 -2.16 -23.63 13.81
C PRO A 75 -1.23 -24.74 14.32
N LEU A 76 0.04 -24.78 13.89
CA LEU A 76 1.02 -25.75 14.40
C LEU A 76 1.42 -25.46 15.85
N LEU A 77 1.19 -24.24 16.32
CA LEU A 77 1.43 -23.78 17.69
C LEU A 77 0.15 -23.82 18.56
N GLY A 78 -0.98 -24.26 18.00
CA GLY A 78 -2.28 -24.25 18.68
C GLY A 78 -2.97 -22.88 18.70
N GLU A 79 -2.46 -21.91 17.94
CA GLU A 79 -3.06 -20.58 17.79
C GLU A 79 -4.05 -20.54 16.61
N GLU A 80 -5.06 -19.67 16.71
CA GLU A 80 -5.99 -19.44 15.61
C GLU A 80 -5.34 -18.68 14.45
N LYS A 81 -5.73 -19.02 13.22
CA LYS A 81 -5.27 -18.30 12.03
C LYS A 81 -6.06 -17.00 11.88
N GLU A 82 -5.35 -15.87 11.88
CA GLU A 82 -5.94 -14.60 11.50
C GLU A 82 -6.25 -14.56 10.00
N GLY A 83 -7.47 -14.13 9.67
CA GLY A 83 -7.95 -13.99 8.31
C GLY A 83 -7.45 -12.71 7.63
N LEU A 84 -7.60 -12.66 6.31
CA LEU A 84 -7.40 -11.41 5.56
C LEU A 84 -8.61 -10.53 5.74
N SER A 85 -8.36 -9.27 6.08
CA SER A 85 -9.39 -8.26 6.12
C SER A 85 -9.61 -7.55 4.78
N LEU A 86 -10.68 -6.76 4.69
CA LEU A 86 -10.95 -5.89 3.53
C LEU A 86 -9.81 -4.89 3.29
N GLY A 87 -9.19 -4.37 4.36
CA GLY A 87 -8.01 -3.51 4.26
C GLY A 87 -6.85 -4.20 3.56
N ASN A 88 -6.57 -5.46 3.91
CA ASN A 88 -5.52 -6.25 3.28
C ASN A 88 -5.77 -6.46 1.78
N PHE A 89 -7.01 -6.79 1.38
CA PHE A 89 -7.34 -7.00 -0.04
C PHE A 89 -7.11 -5.75 -0.89
N ILE A 90 -7.50 -4.57 -0.37
CA ILE A 90 -7.29 -3.30 -1.07
C ILE A 90 -5.80 -2.97 -1.13
N LEU A 91 -5.08 -3.15 -0.03
CA LEU A 91 -3.64 -2.92 0.04
C LEU A 91 -2.86 -3.83 -0.92
N PHE A 92 -3.26 -5.10 -1.07
CA PHE A 92 -2.65 -6.01 -2.03
C PHE A 92 -2.91 -5.59 -3.48
N PHE A 93 -4.15 -5.21 -3.80
CA PHE A 93 -4.47 -4.68 -5.12
C PHE A 93 -3.64 -3.42 -5.42
N GLU A 94 -3.53 -2.52 -4.45
CA GLU A 94 -2.71 -1.32 -4.53
C GLU A 94 -1.21 -1.65 -4.69
N GLY A 95 -0.73 -2.70 -4.03
CA GLY A 95 0.61 -3.26 -4.20
C GLY A 95 0.87 -3.75 -5.63
N VAL A 96 -0.08 -4.45 -6.25
CA VAL A 96 0.02 -4.87 -7.67
C VAL A 96 0.06 -3.66 -8.60
N VAL A 97 -0.79 -2.67 -8.36
CA VAL A 97 -0.77 -1.41 -9.13
C VAL A 97 0.57 -0.68 -8.95
N SER A 98 1.11 -0.65 -7.73
CA SER A 98 2.41 -0.07 -7.40
C SER A 98 3.57 -0.77 -8.11
N LEU A 99 3.55 -2.11 -8.14
CA LEU A 99 4.52 -2.94 -8.87
C LEU A 99 4.58 -2.56 -10.34
N PHE A 100 3.42 -2.41 -10.99
CA PHE A 100 3.36 -2.01 -12.40
C PHE A 100 4.09 -0.69 -12.64
N PHE A 101 3.96 0.30 -11.74
CA PHE A 101 4.66 1.58 -11.89
C PHE A 101 6.15 1.50 -11.65
N VAL A 102 6.55 0.85 -10.56
CA VAL A 102 7.97 0.68 -10.19
C VAL A 102 8.72 -0.03 -11.33
N PHE A 103 8.15 -1.11 -11.87
CA PHE A 103 8.78 -1.88 -12.94
C PHE A 103 8.68 -1.24 -14.32
N LYS A 104 7.55 -0.63 -14.70
CA LYS A 104 7.45 0.09 -15.98
C LYS A 104 8.51 1.17 -16.14
N LYS A 105 8.89 1.83 -15.04
CA LYS A 105 9.95 2.86 -15.06
C LYS A 105 11.36 2.28 -15.16
N ARG A 106 11.57 1.02 -14.74
CA ARG A 106 12.86 0.31 -14.85
C ARG A 106 13.09 -0.27 -16.25
N VAL A 107 12.03 -0.56 -16.99
CA VAL A 107 12.10 -1.14 -18.35
C VAL A 107 12.22 -0.07 -19.45
N ILE A 108 11.89 1.19 -19.15
CA ILE A 108 11.91 2.32 -20.10
C ILE A 108 12.85 3.44 -19.59
N GLY A 109 13.83 3.08 -18.75
CA GLY A 109 14.88 3.98 -18.26
C GLY A 109 16.14 3.82 -19.08
#